data_AF-A0A969C488-F1
#
_entry.id   AF-A0A969C488-F1
#
_cell.length_a   1.000
_cell.length_b   1.000
_cell.length_c   1.000
_cell.angle_alpha   90.00
_cell.angle_beta   90.00
_cell.angle_gamma   90.00
#
_symmetry.space_group_name_H-M   'P 1'
#
loop_
_entity.id
_entity.type
_entity.pdbx_description
1 polymer ?
#
loop_
_entity_poly.entity_id
_entity_poly.type
_entity_poly.pdbx_seq_one_letter_code
_entity_poly.pdbx_strand_id
1 'polypeptide(L)'
;MQNKPIPFAMEADLRIILPRIAKVLRWLNVIEQMLINDEPLKPTLLLFARIYEQTREMISYINNRLLRFSNEEDPIFAALDSTIYAASIETRKVFNFELAGLTEIRQAPRVYAKIETSYALINDSFQQTLVNFAQLIKPDLDPNKVFPNFQTKLDQSLALRKNLWSIQLEVQKVEQNPEVLSNRKSFTKNSTNFLKENSNSYLFYKDCETVERFAEEVLRISSKNDLAPILHRFGAYLETLLGQVNMRTVLAEHPFDYPKN
;
A
#
# COMPACT_ATOMS: atom_id res chain seq x y z
N MET A 1 -8.82 -16.34 31.88
CA MET A 1 -7.97 -17.10 30.94
C MET A 1 -6.55 -17.05 31.45
N GLN A 2 -5.94 -18.20 31.73
CA GLN A 2 -4.56 -18.27 32.24
C GLN A 2 -3.59 -17.90 31.11
N ASN A 3 -2.77 -16.87 31.32
CA ASN A 3 -1.59 -16.60 30.50
C ASN A 3 -0.69 -17.84 30.56
N LYS A 4 -0.78 -18.71 29.56
CA LYS A 4 0.17 -19.81 29.42
C LYS A 4 1.53 -19.15 29.19
N PRO A 5 2.56 -19.46 30.01
CA PRO A 5 3.86 -18.83 29.85
C PRO A 5 4.40 -19.13 28.44
N ILE A 6 4.94 -18.11 27.78
CA ILE A 6 5.59 -18.25 26.47
C ILE A 6 6.69 -19.31 26.63
N PRO A 7 6.75 -20.35 25.78
CA PRO A 7 7.82 -21.33 25.82
C PRO A 7 9.19 -20.63 25.73
N PHE A 8 10.16 -21.04 26.55
CA PHE A 8 11.49 -20.40 26.59
C PHE A 8 12.17 -20.30 25.22
N ALA A 9 12.03 -21.34 24.39
CA ALA A 9 12.57 -21.35 23.03
C ALA A 9 11.92 -20.26 22.14
N MET A 10 10.61 -20.08 22.25
CA MET A 10 9.88 -19.02 21.56
C MET A 10 10.31 -17.64 22.05
N GLU A 11 10.46 -17.46 23.36
CA GLU A 11 10.94 -16.20 23.93
C GLU A 11 12.35 -15.84 23.42
N ALA A 12 13.26 -16.81 23.35
CA ALA A 12 14.62 -16.61 22.84
C ALA A 12 14.64 -16.17 21.37
N ASP A 13 13.83 -16.80 20.52
CA ASP A 13 13.72 -16.44 19.10
C ASP A 13 13.15 -15.03 18.93
N LEU A 14 12.08 -14.70 19.66
CA LEU A 14 11.44 -13.38 19.61
C LEU A 14 12.36 -12.27 20.11
N ARG A 15 13.15 -12.51 21.16
CA ARG A 15 14.16 -11.56 21.66
C ARG A 15 15.21 -11.19 20.61
N ILE A 16 15.45 -12.04 19.61
CA ILE A 16 16.39 -11.77 18.53
C ILE A 16 15.71 -11.11 17.33
N ILE A 17 14.50 -11.56 16.98
CA ILE A 17 13.80 -11.13 15.77
C ILE A 17 13.14 -9.75 15.95
N LEU A 18 12.45 -9.52 17.07
CA LEU A 18 11.70 -8.28 17.28
C LEU A 18 12.57 -7.02 17.22
N PRO A 19 13.80 -6.98 17.81
CA PRO A 19 14.68 -5.83 17.66
C PRO A 19 15.14 -5.58 16.23
N ARG A 20 15.25 -6.62 15.38
CA ARG A 20 15.61 -6.46 13.96
C ARG A 20 14.45 -5.81 13.19
N ILE A 21 13.22 -6.26 13.42
CA ILE A 21 11.99 -5.64 12.88
C ILE A 21 11.90 -4.18 13.32
N ALA A 22 12.09 -3.90 14.61
CA ALA A 22 12.03 -2.54 15.15
C ALA A 22 13.09 -1.61 14.53
N LYS A 23 14.30 -2.12 14.24
CA LYS A 23 15.34 -1.35 13.54
C LYS A 23 14.92 -1.01 12.10
N VAL A 24 14.33 -1.96 11.37
CA VAL A 24 13.81 -1.71 10.01
C VAL A 24 12.72 -0.64 10.04
N LEU A 25 11.75 -0.75 10.96
CA LEU A 25 10.70 0.26 11.12
C LEU A 25 11.25 1.65 11.47
N ARG A 26 12.34 1.74 12.25
CA ARG A 26 13.00 3.02 12.52
C ARG A 26 13.62 3.64 11.28
N TRP A 27 14.25 2.86 10.41
CA TRP A 27 14.77 3.37 9.13
C TRP A 27 13.63 3.84 8.21
N LEU A 28 12.55 3.08 8.15
CA LEU A 28 11.36 3.44 7.39
C LEU A 28 10.73 4.74 7.90
N ASN A 29 10.68 4.94 9.23
CA ASN A 29 10.21 6.20 9.80
C ASN A 29 11.06 7.40 9.35
N VAL A 30 12.37 7.25 9.14
CA VAL A 30 13.18 8.34 8.56
C VAL A 30 12.73 8.64 7.12
N ILE A 31 12.50 7.61 6.31
CA ILE A 31 12.01 7.78 4.93
C ILE A 31 10.62 8.43 4.91
N GLU A 32 9.73 8.06 5.84
CA GLU A 32 8.43 8.67 6.01
C GLU A 32 8.53 10.16 6.32
N GLN A 33 9.40 10.56 7.25
CA GLN A 33 9.62 11.98 7.55
C GLN A 33 10.14 12.73 6.34
N MET A 34 11.05 12.13 5.56
CA MET A 34 11.54 12.73 4.31
C MET A 34 10.42 12.92 3.28
N LEU A 35 9.49 11.97 3.15
CA LEU A 35 8.32 12.07 2.28
C LEU A 35 7.36 13.18 2.73
N ILE A 36 7.10 13.28 4.04
CA ILE A 36 6.20 14.28 4.65
C ILE A 36 6.77 15.69 4.50
N ASN A 37 8.08 15.84 4.69
CA ASN A 37 8.77 17.13 4.68
C ASN A 37 9.23 17.59 3.28
N ASP A 38 8.89 16.84 2.23
CA ASP A 38 9.34 17.08 0.85
C ASP A 38 10.89 17.22 0.75
N GLU A 39 11.60 16.38 1.48
CA GLU A 39 13.07 16.36 1.48
C GLU A 39 13.62 15.69 0.20
N PRO A 40 14.89 15.94 -0.17
CA PRO A 40 15.52 15.24 -1.29
C PRO A 40 15.45 13.72 -1.10
N LEU A 41 14.72 13.01 -1.98
CA LEU A 41 14.42 11.59 -1.78
C LEU A 41 15.46 10.61 -2.35
N LYS A 42 16.35 11.04 -3.26
CA LYS A 42 17.41 10.13 -3.80
C LYS A 42 18.34 9.54 -2.72
N PRO A 43 18.76 10.31 -1.68
CA PRO A 43 19.50 9.77 -0.54
C PRO A 43 18.82 8.61 0.20
N THR A 44 17.49 8.45 0.11
CA THR A 44 16.77 7.33 0.74
C THR A 44 17.24 5.97 0.21
N LEU A 45 17.87 5.90 -0.96
CA LEU A 45 18.48 4.67 -1.47
C LEU A 45 19.50 4.05 -0.50
N LEU A 46 20.22 4.87 0.28
CA LEU A 46 21.13 4.38 1.30
C LEU A 46 20.38 3.77 2.49
N LEU A 47 19.24 4.35 2.86
CA LEU A 47 18.36 3.83 3.90
C LEU A 47 17.72 2.51 3.45
N PHE A 48 17.23 2.44 2.21
CA PHE A 48 16.74 1.21 1.61
C PHE A 48 17.85 0.14 1.53
N ALA A 49 19.07 0.48 1.11
CA ALA A 49 20.17 -0.48 1.11
C ALA A 49 20.44 -1.06 2.51
N ARG A 50 20.35 -0.23 3.57
CA ARG A 50 20.48 -0.69 4.95
C ARG A 50 19.32 -1.60 5.38
N ILE A 51 18.08 -1.23 5.01
CA ILE A 51 16.89 -2.05 5.26
C ILE A 51 17.04 -3.42 4.57
N TYR A 52 17.54 -3.44 3.33
CA TYR A 52 17.76 -4.66 2.56
C TYR A 52 18.72 -5.62 3.25
N GLU A 53 19.88 -5.11 3.67
CA GLU A 53 20.90 -5.88 4.38
C GLU A 53 20.33 -6.47 5.68
N GLN A 54 19.69 -5.64 6.50
CA GLN A 54 19.08 -6.08 7.77
C GLN A 54 17.98 -7.13 7.56
N THR A 55 17.18 -6.97 6.51
CA THR A 55 16.12 -7.91 6.15
C THR A 55 16.71 -9.25 5.70
N ARG A 56 17.78 -9.24 4.90
CA ARG A 56 18.50 -10.46 4.49
C ARG A 56 19.13 -11.19 5.67
N GLU A 57 19.76 -10.46 6.60
CA GLU A 57 20.30 -11.07 7.82
C GLU A 57 19.19 -11.72 8.66
N MET A 58 18.04 -11.04 8.81
CA MET A 58 16.89 -11.57 9.53
C MET A 58 16.33 -12.84 8.86
N ILE A 59 16.14 -12.81 7.54
CA ILE A 59 15.69 -13.97 6.77
C ILE A 59 16.66 -15.15 6.94
N SER A 60 17.97 -14.91 6.84
CA SER A 60 18.98 -15.94 7.04
C SER A 60 18.93 -16.55 8.46
N TYR A 61 18.79 -15.70 9.48
CA TYR A 61 18.63 -16.16 10.86
C TYR A 61 17.38 -17.04 11.02
N ILE A 62 16.22 -16.60 10.53
CA ILE A 62 14.97 -17.34 10.66
C ILE A 62 15.03 -18.66 9.88
N ASN A 63 15.57 -18.66 8.65
CA ASN A 63 15.71 -19.89 7.86
C ASN A 63 16.56 -20.93 8.60
N ASN A 64 17.70 -20.53 9.15
CA ASN A 64 18.55 -21.42 9.95
C ASN A 64 17.82 -21.96 11.19
N ARG A 65 16.90 -21.18 11.76
CA ARG A 65 16.09 -21.59 12.90
C ARG A 65 15.00 -22.59 12.50
N LEU A 66 14.31 -22.35 11.38
CA LEU A 66 13.28 -23.23 10.83
C LEU A 66 13.84 -24.62 10.49
N LEU A 67 15.05 -24.71 9.93
CA LEU A 67 15.73 -25.98 9.64
C LEU A 67 15.98 -26.86 10.89
N ARG A 68 15.97 -26.26 12.08
CA ARG A 68 16.22 -26.93 13.36
C ARG A 68 14.94 -27.00 14.22
N PHE A 69 13.80 -26.69 13.63
CA PHE A 69 12.53 -26.62 14.34
C PHE A 69 11.91 -28.03 14.39
N SER A 70 11.65 -28.52 15.59
CA SER A 70 11.24 -29.93 15.76
C SER A 70 9.78 -30.20 15.40
N ASN A 71 8.93 -29.17 15.43
CA ASN A 71 7.50 -29.28 15.18
C ASN A 71 7.02 -28.16 14.24
N GLU A 72 6.72 -28.51 12.99
CA GLU A 72 6.23 -27.56 11.99
C GLU A 72 4.78 -27.13 12.23
N GLU A 73 4.03 -27.86 13.06
CA GLU A 73 2.65 -27.49 13.44
C GLU A 73 2.61 -26.41 14.54
N ASP A 74 3.77 -26.00 15.08
CA ASP A 74 3.83 -24.94 16.08
C ASP A 74 3.44 -23.59 15.46
N PRO A 75 2.52 -22.81 16.08
CA PRO A 75 2.16 -21.48 15.61
C PRO A 75 3.35 -20.55 15.37
N ILE A 76 4.45 -20.70 16.12
CA ILE A 76 5.66 -19.90 15.87
C ILE A 76 6.36 -20.30 14.57
N PHE A 77 6.36 -21.59 14.20
CA PHE A 77 6.93 -22.04 12.93
C PHE A 77 6.18 -21.39 11.77
N ALA A 78 4.85 -21.45 11.79
CA ALA A 78 4.00 -20.83 10.78
C ALA A 78 4.22 -19.31 10.70
N ALA A 79 4.34 -18.62 11.84
CA ALA A 79 4.61 -17.18 11.85
C ALA A 79 6.00 -16.84 11.29
N LEU A 80 7.04 -17.61 11.64
CA LEU A 80 8.40 -17.42 11.14
C LEU A 80 8.49 -17.68 9.63
N ASP A 81 7.86 -18.76 9.14
CA ASP A 81 7.81 -19.09 7.72
C ASP A 81 7.07 -18.02 6.91
N SER A 82 5.89 -17.60 7.38
CA SER A 82 5.13 -16.50 6.77
C SER A 82 5.91 -15.19 6.72
N THR A 83 6.73 -14.92 7.76
CA THR A 83 7.57 -13.73 7.85
C THR A 83 8.65 -13.74 6.78
N ILE A 84 9.35 -14.88 6.59
CA ILE A 84 10.38 -15.00 5.55
C ILE A 84 9.75 -14.85 4.17
N TYR A 85 8.61 -15.51 3.94
CA TYR A 85 7.92 -15.46 2.65
C TYR A 85 7.53 -14.02 2.29
N ALA A 86 6.82 -13.33 3.20
CA ALA A 86 6.39 -11.96 3.00
C ALA A 86 7.59 -11.01 2.83
N ALA A 87 8.57 -11.06 3.75
CA ALA A 87 9.75 -10.20 3.69
C ALA A 87 10.55 -10.42 2.40
N SER A 88 10.68 -11.65 1.92
CA SER A 88 11.40 -11.97 0.69
C SER A 88 10.70 -11.40 -0.55
N ILE A 89 9.38 -11.58 -0.64
CA ILE A 89 8.59 -11.09 -1.78
C ILE A 89 8.56 -9.57 -1.83
N GLU A 90 8.23 -8.92 -0.72
CA GLU A 90 8.09 -7.47 -0.68
C GLU A 90 9.43 -6.77 -0.90
N THR A 91 10.50 -7.29 -0.29
CA THR A 91 11.85 -6.80 -0.54
C THR A 91 12.21 -6.99 -2.01
N ARG A 92 12.02 -8.18 -2.60
CA ARG A 92 12.33 -8.40 -4.03
C ARG A 92 11.54 -7.45 -4.93
N LYS A 93 10.26 -7.22 -4.63
CA LYS A 93 9.40 -6.29 -5.37
C LYS A 93 9.97 -4.87 -5.33
N VAL A 94 10.34 -4.39 -4.15
CA VAL A 94 10.90 -3.06 -3.98
C VAL A 94 12.24 -2.90 -4.69
N PHE A 95 13.21 -3.78 -4.45
CA PHE A 95 14.56 -3.58 -4.96
C PHE A 95 14.70 -3.89 -6.47
N ASN A 96 13.95 -4.86 -6.99
CA ASN A 96 14.08 -5.27 -8.39
C ASN A 96 13.17 -4.47 -9.34
N PHE A 97 12.09 -3.87 -8.84
CA PHE A 97 11.12 -3.16 -9.69
C PHE A 97 10.92 -1.71 -9.28
N GLU A 98 10.72 -1.43 -7.98
CA GLU A 98 10.39 -0.07 -7.56
C GLU A 98 11.60 0.86 -7.42
N LEU A 99 12.75 0.37 -7.00
CA LEU A 99 13.97 1.18 -6.87
C LEU A 99 14.90 1.05 -8.08
N ALA A 100 14.61 0.12 -9.00
CA ALA A 100 15.39 -0.07 -10.22
C ALA A 100 15.42 1.22 -11.06
N GLY A 101 16.63 1.67 -11.42
CA GLY A 101 16.85 2.87 -12.23
C GLY A 101 16.52 4.20 -11.54
N LEU A 102 16.23 4.22 -10.24
CA LEU A 102 15.79 5.44 -9.54
C LEU A 102 16.78 6.62 -9.68
N THR A 103 18.08 6.34 -9.69
CA THR A 103 19.13 7.37 -9.80
C THR A 103 19.07 8.13 -11.13
N GLU A 104 18.64 7.47 -12.20
CA GLU A 104 18.55 8.02 -13.56
C GLU A 104 17.31 8.91 -13.75
N ILE A 105 16.31 8.77 -12.87
CA ILE A 105 15.09 9.57 -12.92
C ILE A 105 15.41 11.02 -12.58
N ARG A 106 15.04 11.93 -13.49
CA ARG A 106 15.21 13.38 -13.30
C ARG A 106 13.98 14.07 -12.71
N GLN A 107 12.80 13.55 -12.99
CA GLN A 107 11.53 14.15 -12.57
C GLN A 107 11.26 13.85 -11.10
N ALA A 108 11.25 14.88 -10.25
CA ALA A 108 10.99 14.74 -8.81
C ALA A 108 9.67 14.01 -8.49
N PRO A 109 8.53 14.29 -9.17
CA PRO A 109 7.29 13.52 -9.02
C PRO A 109 7.46 12.01 -9.16
N ARG A 110 8.23 11.57 -10.16
CA ARG A 110 8.47 10.15 -10.41
C ARG A 110 9.37 9.52 -9.34
N VAL A 111 10.34 10.28 -8.82
CA VAL A 111 11.15 9.82 -7.68
C VAL A 111 10.25 9.66 -6.46
N TYR A 112 9.42 10.66 -6.16
CA TYR A 112 8.46 10.62 -5.06
C TYR A 112 7.58 9.37 -5.12
N ALA A 113 6.90 9.15 -6.25
CA ALA A 113 6.00 8.02 -6.42
C ALA A 113 6.66 6.65 -6.16
N LYS A 114 7.90 6.48 -6.61
CA LYS A 114 8.63 5.22 -6.43
C LYS A 114 9.12 5.04 -4.99
N ILE A 115 9.55 6.12 -4.33
CA ILE A 115 9.94 6.08 -2.91
C ILE A 115 8.73 5.86 -2.00
N GLU A 116 7.63 6.56 -2.23
CA GLU A 116 6.35 6.37 -1.51
C GLU A 116 5.87 4.91 -1.63
N THR A 117 5.81 4.38 -2.85
CA THR A 117 5.41 2.98 -3.10
C THR A 117 6.34 2.01 -2.36
N SER A 118 7.66 2.23 -2.46
CA SER A 118 8.67 1.35 -1.82
C SER A 118 8.57 1.37 -0.30
N TYR A 119 8.40 2.57 0.28
CA TYR A 119 8.21 2.76 1.71
C TYR A 119 6.95 2.03 2.19
N ALA A 120 5.80 2.26 1.53
CA ALA A 120 4.53 1.68 1.94
C ALA A 120 4.56 0.14 1.91
N LEU A 121 5.12 -0.47 0.85
CA LEU A 121 5.21 -1.93 0.75
C LEU A 121 6.01 -2.56 1.90
N ILE A 122 7.19 -2.02 2.21
CA ILE A 122 8.03 -2.58 3.28
C ILE A 122 7.43 -2.25 4.65
N ASN A 123 6.99 -1.01 4.87
CA ASN A 123 6.43 -0.60 6.16
C ASN A 123 5.22 -1.44 6.54
N ASP A 124 4.29 -1.66 5.61
CA ASP A 124 3.08 -2.43 5.84
C ASP A 124 3.40 -3.89 6.14
N SER A 125 4.33 -4.48 5.37
CA SER A 125 4.81 -5.84 5.59
C SER A 125 5.43 -6.01 6.98
N PHE A 126 6.27 -5.08 7.42
CA PHE A 126 6.96 -5.18 8.72
C PHE A 126 6.05 -4.83 9.91
N GLN A 127 5.13 -3.89 9.75
CA GLN A 127 4.10 -3.61 10.76
C GLN A 127 3.20 -4.83 10.96
N GLN A 128 2.70 -5.45 9.88
CA GLN A 128 1.90 -6.66 9.95
C GLN A 128 2.67 -7.83 10.56
N THR A 129 3.94 -8.01 10.18
CA THR A 129 4.83 -9.02 10.78
C THR A 129 4.94 -8.84 12.29
N LEU A 130 5.13 -7.60 12.76
CA LEU A 130 5.22 -7.31 14.20
C LEU A 130 3.91 -7.63 14.92
N VAL A 131 2.76 -7.28 14.33
CA VAL A 131 1.43 -7.61 14.89
C VAL A 131 1.25 -9.12 14.99
N ASN A 132 1.60 -9.88 13.95
CA ASN A 132 1.49 -11.33 13.96
C ASN A 132 2.30 -11.96 15.10
N PHE A 133 3.55 -11.52 15.31
CA PHE A 133 4.35 -11.98 16.45
C PHE A 133 3.77 -11.55 17.80
N ALA A 134 3.22 -10.34 17.89
CA ALA A 134 2.60 -9.86 19.12
C ALA A 134 1.32 -10.63 19.46
N GLN A 135 0.56 -11.06 18.45
CA GLN A 135 -0.64 -11.89 18.62
C GLN A 135 -0.33 -13.33 19.04
N LEU A 136 0.85 -13.87 18.70
CA LEU A 136 1.31 -15.14 19.28
C LEU A 136 1.46 -15.07 20.81
N ILE A 137 1.80 -13.89 21.35
CA ILE A 137 1.95 -13.66 22.78
C ILE A 137 0.60 -13.29 23.41
N LYS A 138 -0.17 -12.45 22.74
CA LYS A 138 -1.46 -11.93 23.19
C LYS A 138 -2.47 -12.04 22.04
N PRO A 139 -3.22 -13.16 21.94
CA PRO A 139 -4.13 -13.40 20.83
C PRO A 139 -5.19 -12.31 20.63
N ASP A 140 -5.73 -11.76 21.72
CA ASP A 140 -6.75 -10.69 21.69
C ASP A 140 -6.13 -9.28 21.52
N LEU A 141 -4.89 -9.18 21.04
CA LEU A 141 -4.26 -7.90 20.75
C LEU A 141 -4.91 -7.27 19.52
N ASP A 142 -5.57 -6.15 19.75
CA ASP A 142 -6.06 -5.26 18.70
C ASP A 142 -4.87 -4.62 17.95
N PRO A 143 -4.70 -4.92 16.63
CA PRO A 143 -3.62 -4.36 15.81
C PRO A 143 -3.57 -2.83 15.82
N ASN A 144 -4.73 -2.16 15.90
CA ASN A 144 -4.82 -0.69 15.89
C ASN A 144 -4.19 -0.05 17.13
N LYS A 145 -4.08 -0.80 18.24
CA LYS A 145 -3.39 -0.32 19.45
C LYS A 145 -1.88 -0.37 19.32
N VAL A 146 -1.35 -1.22 18.45
CA VAL A 146 0.08 -1.30 18.15
C VAL A 146 0.44 -0.25 17.10
N PHE A 147 -0.38 -0.17 16.06
CA PHE A 147 -0.17 0.71 14.90
C PHE A 147 -1.46 1.49 14.60
N PRO A 148 -1.65 2.67 15.20
CA PRO A 148 -2.86 3.48 15.00
C PRO A 148 -3.10 3.90 13.53
N ASN A 149 -2.03 3.96 12.73
CA ASN A 149 -2.10 4.24 11.30
C ASN A 149 -2.88 3.15 10.51
N PHE A 150 -3.11 1.96 11.07
CA PHE A 150 -3.99 0.96 10.46
C PHE A 150 -5.44 1.45 10.36
N GLN A 151 -5.96 2.08 11.42
CA GLN A 151 -7.28 2.69 11.38
C GLN A 151 -7.31 3.84 10.36
N THR A 152 -6.28 4.68 10.35
CA THR A 152 -6.17 5.75 9.35
C THR A 152 -6.19 5.19 7.93
N LYS A 153 -5.44 4.12 7.63
CA LYS A 153 -5.44 3.47 6.32
C LYS A 153 -6.77 2.82 5.97
N LEU A 154 -7.47 2.24 6.94
CA LEU A 154 -8.80 1.70 6.76
C LEU A 154 -9.78 2.81 6.35
N ASP A 155 -9.84 3.89 7.13
CA ASP A 155 -10.72 5.04 6.86
C ASP A 155 -10.41 5.65 5.48
N GLN A 156 -9.13 5.81 5.18
CA GLN A 156 -8.64 6.27 3.90
C GLN A 156 -9.05 5.36 2.74
N SER A 157 -8.92 4.05 2.91
CA SER A 157 -9.26 3.06 1.88
C SER A 157 -10.79 2.97 1.68
N LEU A 158 -11.58 3.09 2.74
CA LEU A 158 -13.04 3.14 2.67
C LEU A 158 -13.53 4.37 1.90
N ALA A 159 -12.97 5.54 2.19
CA ALA A 159 -13.26 6.77 1.46
C ALA A 159 -12.85 6.65 -0.01
N LEU A 160 -11.64 6.14 -0.28
CA LEU A 160 -11.13 5.97 -1.65
C LEU A 160 -12.04 5.08 -2.49
N ARG A 161 -12.51 3.94 -1.98
CA ARG A 161 -13.40 3.04 -2.72
C ARG A 161 -14.69 3.72 -3.16
N LYS A 162 -15.33 4.46 -2.24
CA LYS A 162 -16.56 5.21 -2.53
C LYS A 162 -16.31 6.26 -3.60
N ASN A 163 -15.19 6.96 -3.50
CA ASN A 163 -14.82 8.01 -4.44
C ASN A 163 -14.50 7.46 -5.84
N LEU A 164 -13.70 6.39 -5.93
CA LEU A 164 -13.38 5.74 -7.20
C LEU A 164 -14.64 5.19 -7.88
N TRP A 165 -15.53 4.55 -7.12
CA TRP A 165 -16.81 4.09 -7.64
C TRP A 165 -17.67 5.23 -8.18
N SER A 166 -17.77 6.34 -7.44
CA SER A 166 -18.52 7.53 -7.88
C SER A 166 -18.01 8.06 -9.22
N ILE A 167 -16.69 8.18 -9.39
CA ILE A 167 -16.10 8.63 -10.67
C ILE A 167 -16.35 7.60 -11.78
N GLN A 168 -16.21 6.31 -11.49
CA GLN A 168 -16.47 5.25 -12.46
C GLN A 168 -17.90 5.34 -13.01
N LEU A 169 -18.88 5.57 -12.13
CA LEU A 169 -20.28 5.78 -12.54
C LEU A 169 -20.45 7.03 -13.41
N GLU A 170 -19.77 8.14 -13.09
CA GLU A 170 -19.82 9.35 -13.91
C GLU A 170 -19.18 9.14 -15.29
N VAL A 171 -18.03 8.44 -15.35
CA VAL A 171 -17.39 8.06 -16.62
C VAL A 171 -18.35 7.23 -17.48
N GLN A 172 -18.98 6.20 -16.90
CA GLN A 172 -19.97 5.37 -17.59
C GLN A 172 -21.18 6.18 -18.09
N LYS A 173 -21.70 7.12 -17.29
CA LYS A 173 -22.80 8.00 -17.69
C LYS A 173 -22.44 8.88 -18.89
N VAL A 174 -21.23 9.42 -18.92
CA VAL A 174 -20.75 10.24 -20.05
C VAL A 174 -20.47 9.36 -21.26
N GLU A 175 -19.93 8.15 -21.07
CA GLU A 175 -19.64 7.20 -22.16
C GLU A 175 -20.93 6.76 -22.86
N GLN A 176 -21.98 6.45 -22.10
CA GLN A 176 -23.28 6.04 -22.64
C GLN A 176 -24.05 7.19 -23.32
N ASN A 177 -23.90 8.43 -22.81
CA ASN A 177 -24.67 9.59 -23.28
C ASN A 177 -23.78 10.85 -23.40
N PRO A 178 -22.82 10.88 -24.35
CA PRO A 178 -21.81 11.94 -24.43
C PRO A 178 -22.37 13.30 -24.90
N GLU A 179 -23.58 13.32 -25.47
CA GLU A 179 -24.30 14.52 -25.92
C GLU A 179 -24.94 15.30 -24.76
N VAL A 180 -25.14 14.66 -23.61
CA VAL A 180 -25.84 15.26 -22.47
C VAL A 180 -24.87 16.19 -21.73
N LEU A 181 -24.96 17.49 -22.02
CA LEU A 181 -24.10 18.52 -21.43
C LEU A 181 -24.10 18.52 -19.89
N SER A 182 -25.22 18.17 -19.25
CA SER A 182 -25.30 18.05 -17.79
C SER A 182 -24.42 16.92 -17.25
N ASN A 183 -24.31 15.80 -17.97
CA ASN A 183 -23.44 14.68 -17.58
C ASN A 183 -21.96 15.10 -17.64
N ARG A 184 -21.57 15.81 -18.71
CA ARG A 184 -20.20 16.36 -18.82
C ARG A 184 -19.89 17.36 -17.69
N LYS A 185 -20.81 18.27 -17.37
CA LYS A 185 -20.63 19.23 -16.27
C LYS A 185 -20.53 18.54 -14.90
N SER A 186 -21.36 17.53 -14.66
CA SER A 186 -21.32 16.71 -13.44
C SER A 186 -19.97 15.99 -13.31
N PHE A 187 -19.53 15.32 -14.38
CA PHE A 187 -18.21 14.70 -14.46
C PHE A 187 -17.09 15.70 -14.15
N THR A 188 -17.06 16.86 -14.81
CA THR A 188 -16.03 17.88 -14.57
C THR A 188 -15.97 18.29 -13.10
N LYS A 189 -17.13 18.58 -12.51
CA LYS A 189 -17.21 19.00 -11.11
C LYS A 189 -16.74 17.89 -10.17
N ASN A 190 -17.22 16.66 -10.36
CA ASN A 190 -16.92 15.53 -9.50
C ASN A 190 -15.46 15.08 -9.62
N SER A 191 -14.91 15.05 -10.83
CA SER A 191 -13.48 14.79 -11.05
C SER A 191 -12.61 15.86 -10.43
N THR A 192 -12.99 17.15 -10.54
CA THR A 192 -12.24 18.24 -9.89
C THR A 192 -12.29 18.13 -8.36
N ASN A 193 -13.46 17.80 -7.79
CA ASN A 193 -13.60 17.60 -6.36
C ASN A 193 -12.81 16.38 -5.89
N PHE A 194 -12.89 15.26 -6.61
CA PHE A 194 -12.06 14.09 -6.32
C PHE A 194 -10.59 14.45 -6.28
N LEU A 195 -10.08 15.12 -7.31
CA LEU A 195 -8.67 15.49 -7.38
C LEU A 195 -8.28 16.43 -6.25
N LYS A 196 -9.12 17.40 -5.87
CA LYS A 196 -8.88 18.30 -4.73
C LYS A 196 -8.92 17.60 -3.37
N GLU A 197 -9.85 16.67 -3.18
CA GLU A 197 -10.00 15.92 -1.94
C GLU A 197 -8.91 14.85 -1.80
N ASN A 198 -8.44 14.29 -2.91
CA ASN A 198 -7.51 13.16 -2.94
C ASN A 198 -6.06 13.54 -3.26
N SER A 199 -5.79 14.79 -3.64
CA SER A 199 -4.41 15.35 -3.69
C SER A 199 -3.74 15.36 -2.31
N ASN A 200 -4.50 15.14 -1.22
CA ASN A 200 -4.01 15.04 0.15
C ASN A 200 -4.19 13.63 0.78
N SER A 201 -3.73 12.55 0.14
CA SER A 201 -3.26 11.30 0.83
C SER A 201 -4.12 10.00 0.82
N TYR A 202 -4.98 9.74 -0.17
CA TYR A 202 -5.73 8.45 -0.19
C TYR A 202 -5.21 7.43 -1.20
N LEU A 203 -4.58 7.92 -2.27
CA LEU A 203 -4.16 7.18 -3.45
C LEU A 203 -2.64 7.35 -3.63
N PHE A 204 -1.94 6.31 -4.07
CA PHE A 204 -0.51 6.44 -4.38
C PHE A 204 -0.31 7.51 -5.44
N TYR A 205 0.79 8.26 -5.34
CA TYR A 205 1.08 9.39 -6.20
C TYR A 205 0.96 9.05 -7.70
N LYS A 206 1.48 7.89 -8.11
CA LYS A 206 1.43 7.41 -9.51
C LYS A 206 0.00 7.23 -10.02
N ASP A 207 -0.89 6.76 -9.16
CA ASP A 207 -2.27 6.48 -9.53
C ASP A 207 -3.06 7.80 -9.55
N CYS A 208 -2.73 8.74 -8.66
CA CYS A 208 -3.26 10.11 -8.68
C CYS A 208 -2.90 10.82 -9.99
N GLU A 209 -1.61 10.83 -10.38
CA GLU A 209 -1.15 11.44 -11.64
C GLU A 209 -1.89 10.84 -12.85
N THR A 210 -2.12 9.53 -12.84
CA THR A 210 -2.83 8.85 -13.94
C THR A 210 -4.30 9.25 -14.00
N VAL A 211 -5.00 9.33 -12.85
CA VAL A 211 -6.38 9.81 -12.80
C VAL A 211 -6.48 11.28 -13.24
N GLU A 212 -5.55 12.13 -12.78
CA GLU A 212 -5.47 13.54 -13.19
C GLU A 212 -5.34 13.68 -14.70
N ARG A 213 -4.43 12.93 -15.31
CA ARG A 213 -4.23 12.94 -16.76
C ARG A 213 -5.47 12.54 -17.53
N PHE A 214 -6.14 11.45 -17.14
CA PHE A 214 -7.39 11.05 -17.77
C PHE A 214 -8.48 12.11 -17.61
N ALA A 215 -8.63 12.68 -16.41
CA ALA A 215 -9.59 13.74 -16.17
C ALA A 215 -9.31 14.96 -17.05
N GLU A 216 -8.06 15.41 -17.15
CA GLU A 216 -7.66 16.50 -18.04
C GLU A 216 -7.92 16.21 -19.52
N GLU A 217 -7.58 15.01 -19.99
CA GLU A 217 -7.83 14.60 -21.38
C GLU A 217 -9.33 14.65 -21.72
N VAL A 218 -10.18 14.13 -20.83
CA VAL A 218 -11.64 14.19 -20.99
C VAL A 218 -12.13 15.65 -21.03
N LEU A 219 -11.56 16.53 -20.21
CA LEU A 219 -11.95 17.94 -20.16
C LEU A 219 -11.52 18.74 -21.39
N ARG A 220 -10.40 18.38 -22.03
CA ARG A 220 -9.88 19.10 -23.20
C ARG A 220 -10.59 18.73 -24.51
N ILE A 221 -11.29 17.60 -24.55
CA ILE A 221 -11.84 17.06 -25.80
C ILE A 221 -13.29 17.50 -26.03
N SER A 222 -13.44 18.33 -27.05
CA SER A 222 -14.73 18.83 -27.53
C SER A 222 -15.42 17.87 -28.50
N SER A 223 -14.64 17.09 -29.27
CA SER A 223 -15.13 16.15 -30.29
C SER A 223 -15.67 14.87 -29.64
N LYS A 224 -16.88 14.44 -30.05
CA LYS A 224 -17.50 13.21 -29.55
C LYS A 224 -16.72 11.95 -29.96
N ASN A 225 -16.25 11.90 -31.21
CA ASN A 225 -15.60 10.71 -31.77
C ASN A 225 -14.28 10.41 -31.05
N ASP A 226 -13.61 11.44 -30.54
CA ASP A 226 -12.34 11.31 -29.83
C ASP A 226 -12.55 11.07 -28.33
N LEU A 227 -13.71 11.43 -27.78
CA LEU A 227 -14.00 11.29 -26.35
C LEU A 227 -14.30 9.84 -25.95
N ALA A 228 -15.09 9.12 -26.75
CA ALA A 228 -15.55 7.77 -26.38
C ALA A 228 -14.39 6.78 -26.09
N PRO A 229 -13.32 6.69 -26.92
CA PRO A 229 -12.18 5.82 -26.63
C PRO A 229 -11.45 6.17 -25.32
N ILE A 230 -11.43 7.45 -24.94
CA ILE A 230 -10.75 7.92 -23.73
C ILE A 230 -11.58 7.60 -22.48
N LEU A 231 -12.89 7.83 -22.53
CA LEU A 231 -13.79 7.42 -21.45
C LEU A 231 -13.74 5.91 -21.23
N HIS A 232 -13.73 5.12 -22.30
CA HIS A 232 -13.60 3.67 -22.21
C HIS A 232 -12.30 3.25 -21.49
N ARG A 233 -11.16 3.82 -21.92
CA ARG A 233 -9.85 3.56 -21.28
C ARG A 233 -9.81 4.02 -19.83
N PHE A 234 -10.42 5.16 -19.52
CA PHE A 234 -10.48 5.68 -18.16
C PHE A 234 -11.35 4.80 -17.27
N GLY A 235 -12.51 4.36 -17.76
CA GLY A 235 -13.40 3.43 -17.08
C GLY A 235 -12.71 2.11 -16.73
N ALA A 236 -12.02 1.50 -17.70
CA ALA A 236 -11.25 0.28 -17.50
C ALA A 236 -10.10 0.46 -16.49
N TYR A 237 -9.43 1.62 -16.52
CA TYR A 237 -8.40 1.96 -15.54
C TYR A 237 -8.98 2.09 -14.12
N LEU A 238 -10.10 2.81 -13.96
CA LEU A 238 -10.77 2.98 -12.66
C LEU A 238 -11.27 1.66 -12.10
N GLU A 239 -11.80 0.78 -12.94
CA GLU A 239 -12.22 -0.57 -12.54
C GLU A 239 -11.03 -1.38 -12.01
N THR A 240 -9.92 -1.36 -12.75
CA THR A 240 -8.68 -2.02 -12.33
C THR A 240 -8.16 -1.46 -11.01
N LEU A 241 -8.13 -0.12 -10.89
CA LEU A 241 -7.65 0.57 -9.70
C LEU A 241 -8.54 0.27 -8.49
N LEU A 242 -9.87 0.27 -8.66
CA LEU A 242 -10.81 -0.11 -7.61
C LEU A 242 -10.59 -1.56 -7.17
N GLY A 243 -10.36 -2.47 -8.12
CA GLY A 243 -9.99 -3.86 -7.85
C GLY A 243 -8.72 -3.96 -6.99
N GLN A 244 -7.67 -3.22 -7.33
CA GLN A 244 -6.43 -3.18 -6.54
C GLN A 244 -6.65 -2.60 -5.14
N VAL A 245 -7.45 -1.53 -5.01
CA VAL A 245 -7.78 -0.95 -3.70
C VAL A 245 -8.57 -1.95 -2.86
N ASN A 246 -9.53 -2.69 -3.44
CA ASN A 246 -10.30 -3.73 -2.75
C ASN A 246 -9.43 -4.86 -2.18
N MET A 247 -8.23 -5.08 -2.73
CA MET A 247 -7.28 -6.09 -2.24
C MET A 247 -6.41 -5.62 -1.06
N ARG A 248 -6.53 -4.36 -0.60
CA ARG A 248 -5.76 -3.87 0.54
C ARG A 248 -6.10 -4.67 1.80
N THR A 249 -5.09 -5.12 2.54
CA THR A 249 -5.26 -5.98 3.72
C THR A 249 -6.18 -5.38 4.78
N VAL A 250 -6.14 -4.05 4.99
CA VAL A 250 -7.02 -3.34 5.94
C VAL A 250 -8.50 -3.47 5.60
N LEU A 251 -8.86 -3.84 4.37
CA LEU A 251 -10.24 -3.99 3.92
C LEU A 251 -10.76 -5.43 3.99
N ALA A 252 -9.98 -6.40 4.48
CA ALA A 252 -10.35 -7.81 4.48
C ALA A 252 -11.72 -8.11 5.11
N GLU A 253 -12.11 -7.36 6.15
CA GLU A 253 -13.40 -7.50 6.85
C GLU A 253 -14.47 -6.50 6.37
N HIS A 254 -14.17 -5.74 5.33
CA HIS A 254 -15.03 -4.68 4.80
C HIS A 254 -15.30 -4.91 3.30
N PRO A 255 -16.14 -5.90 2.93
CA PRO A 255 -16.50 -6.09 1.53
C PRO A 255 -17.10 -4.81 0.92
N PHE A 256 -16.87 -4.59 -0.37
CA PHE A 256 -17.43 -3.43 -1.06
C PHE A 256 -18.78 -3.78 -1.67
N ASP A 257 -19.85 -3.27 -1.06
CA ASP A 257 -21.18 -3.34 -1.65
C ASP A 257 -21.30 -2.26 -2.71
N TYR A 258 -21.27 -2.65 -3.99
CA TYR A 258 -21.45 -1.74 -5.12
C TYR A 258 -22.86 -1.13 -5.06
N PRO A 259 -22.99 0.17 -4.69
CA PRO A 259 -24.29 0.83 -4.67
C PRO A 259 -24.89 0.81 -6.08
N LYS A 260 -26.13 0.30 -6.20
CA LYS A 260 -26.87 0.41 -7.46
C LYS A 260 -27.21 1.88 -7.71
N ASN A 261 -27.00 2.33 -8.95
CA ASN A 261 -27.46 3.63 -9.45
C ASN A 261 -28.98 3.78 -9.34
#